data_AF-A0A8J3G1D8-F1
#
_entry.id   AF-A0A8J3G1D8-F1
#
_cell.length_a   1.000
_cell.length_b   1.000
_cell.length_c   1.000
_cell.angle_alpha   90.00
_cell.angle_beta   90.00
_cell.angle_gamma   90.00
#
_symmetry.space_group_name_H-M   'P 1'
#
loop_
_entity.id
_entity.type
_entity.pdbx_description
1 polymer ?
#
loop_
_entity_poly.entity_id
_entity_poly.type
_entity_poly.pdbx_seq_one_letter_code
_entity_poly.pdbx_strand_id
1 'polypeptide(L)'
;MTDMVLILPDDPNGETLLARRTRDGTETVRGDIETLSPMLRAPYAIVLPGQHVRAFLTDLPEKIRGPERVSVARFAHEDRLATDLDDLHIVIGSGDPAPTVMIARRVMAALLERFDPHFIYADFDALSGLAGGPVRLLDRVVTPGPQGDAVDPDWAETSGAVYDDETVARALFDRIDSGVALNLRSGAYRRRTQIQAGPWARVAAAALVCGLLGLGLSVANTRATQAQADAVQDKARTLYTQVTGQAAPDNLARAARQMGPSDTDPAAFLALSDTLFTAMAAHPDITVERLSYELRENSLRLRLIYPGFEAAGALERTVAASGASFVTGGVREQNGRFIGDASLSLGGGS
;
A
#
# COMPACT_ATOMS: atom_id res chain seq x y z
N MET A 1 -12.52 -2.09 -27.75
CA MET A 1 -13.56 -1.97 -28.77
C MET A 1 -14.07 -3.35 -29.08
N THR A 2 -15.37 -3.48 -29.25
CA THR A 2 -16.04 -4.73 -29.59
C THR A 2 -16.33 -4.73 -31.08
N ASP A 3 -15.89 -5.75 -31.80
CA ASP A 3 -16.05 -5.79 -33.27
C ASP A 3 -17.29 -6.59 -33.70
N MET A 4 -17.90 -7.33 -32.78
CA MET A 4 -19.09 -8.14 -33.02
C MET A 4 -20.13 -8.00 -31.92
N VAL A 5 -21.40 -7.85 -32.28
CA VAL A 5 -22.54 -7.83 -31.35
C VAL A 5 -23.53 -8.89 -31.79
N LEU A 6 -23.86 -9.82 -30.89
CA LEU A 6 -24.92 -10.80 -31.09
C LEU A 6 -26.16 -10.35 -30.31
N ILE A 7 -27.28 -10.16 -31.01
CA ILE A 7 -28.55 -9.74 -30.43
C ILE A 7 -29.45 -10.97 -30.37
N LEU A 8 -29.76 -11.39 -29.15
CA LEU A 8 -30.52 -12.62 -28.91
C LEU A 8 -32.04 -12.35 -28.94
N PRO A 9 -32.84 -13.28 -29.48
CA PRO A 9 -34.29 -13.34 -29.28
C PRO A 9 -34.64 -13.73 -27.84
N ASP A 10 -35.91 -13.54 -27.44
CA ASP A 10 -36.46 -14.10 -26.20
C ASP A 10 -36.72 -15.61 -26.36
N ASP A 11 -37.28 -16.02 -27.51
CA ASP A 11 -37.40 -17.44 -27.85
C ASP A 11 -36.02 -18.02 -28.25
N PRO A 12 -35.49 -19.06 -27.58
CA PRO A 12 -34.21 -19.67 -27.93
C PRO A 12 -34.14 -20.26 -29.34
N ASN A 13 -35.28 -20.52 -29.99
CA ASN A 13 -35.38 -20.96 -31.39
C ASN A 13 -35.70 -19.81 -32.36
N GLY A 14 -35.81 -18.59 -31.84
CA GLY A 14 -36.09 -17.40 -32.61
C GLY A 14 -34.93 -16.96 -33.50
N GLU A 15 -35.23 -16.00 -34.36
CA GLU A 15 -34.23 -15.37 -35.22
C GLU A 15 -33.28 -14.51 -34.38
N THR A 16 -31.98 -14.67 -34.62
CA THR A 16 -30.89 -13.94 -33.98
C THR A 16 -30.24 -13.01 -35.00
N LEU A 17 -29.75 -11.85 -34.55
CA LEU A 17 -29.05 -10.89 -35.39
C LEU A 17 -27.58 -10.78 -34.95
N LEU A 18 -26.66 -11.07 -35.86
CA LEU A 18 -25.23 -10.85 -35.67
C LEU A 18 -24.79 -9.61 -36.46
N ALA A 19 -24.31 -8.61 -35.74
CA ALA A 19 -23.70 -7.41 -36.31
C ALA A 19 -22.17 -7.47 -36.19
N ARG A 20 -21.46 -7.05 -37.24
CA ARG A 20 -19.99 -7.00 -37.29
C ARG A 20 -19.50 -5.69 -37.87
N ARG A 21 -18.45 -5.13 -37.28
CA ARG A 21 -17.73 -4.02 -37.89
C ARG A 21 -16.82 -4.51 -38.98
N THR A 22 -16.90 -3.87 -40.14
CA THR A 22 -15.99 -4.06 -41.26
C THR A 22 -15.26 -2.74 -41.53
N ARG A 23 -14.28 -2.75 -42.46
CA ARG A 23 -13.61 -1.50 -42.85
C ARG A 23 -14.55 -0.49 -43.50
N ASP A 24 -15.56 -1.00 -44.21
CA ASP A 24 -16.45 -0.21 -45.06
C ASP A 24 -17.78 0.13 -44.37
N GLY A 25 -17.99 -0.32 -43.13
CA GLY A 25 -19.19 -0.04 -42.37
C GLY A 25 -19.55 -1.14 -41.37
N THR A 26 -20.82 -1.51 -41.35
CA THR A 26 -21.37 -2.55 -40.47
C THR A 26 -22.07 -3.59 -41.32
N GLU A 27 -21.69 -4.86 -41.16
CA GLU A 27 -22.35 -6.00 -41.81
C GLU A 27 -23.29 -6.65 -40.80
N THR A 28 -24.46 -7.06 -41.26
CA THR A 28 -25.48 -7.71 -40.44
C THR A 28 -25.92 -9.03 -41.06
N VAL A 29 -26.12 -10.05 -40.22
CA VAL A 29 -26.54 -11.39 -40.64
C VAL A 29 -27.60 -11.89 -39.67
N ARG A 30 -28.75 -12.30 -40.22
CA ARG A 30 -29.81 -12.98 -39.47
C ARG A 30 -29.69 -14.49 -39.61
N GLY A 31 -30.11 -15.21 -38.57
CA GLY A 31 -30.11 -16.67 -38.55
C GLY A 31 -30.41 -17.20 -37.16
N ASP A 32 -30.47 -18.52 -37.00
CA ASP A 32 -30.58 -19.12 -35.67
C ASP A 32 -29.26 -19.04 -34.88
N ILE A 33 -29.36 -19.25 -33.57
CA ILE A 33 -28.20 -19.17 -32.68
C ILE A 33 -27.14 -20.23 -33.06
N GLU A 34 -27.54 -21.42 -33.50
CA GLU A 34 -26.60 -22.52 -33.83
C GLU A 34 -25.74 -22.20 -35.05
N THR A 35 -26.31 -21.48 -36.02
CA THR A 35 -25.66 -21.02 -37.24
C THR A 35 -24.73 -19.84 -36.96
N LEU A 36 -25.15 -18.90 -36.09
CA LEU A 36 -24.41 -17.66 -35.83
C LEU A 36 -23.37 -17.76 -34.71
N SER A 37 -23.50 -18.71 -33.77
CA SER A 37 -22.54 -18.86 -32.66
C SER A 37 -21.11 -19.24 -33.11
N PRO A 38 -20.91 -20.19 -34.06
CA PRO A 38 -19.57 -20.56 -34.55
C PRO A 38 -18.81 -19.41 -35.23
N MET A 39 -19.57 -18.40 -35.62
CA MET A 39 -19.15 -17.22 -36.35
C MET A 39 -18.58 -16.12 -35.43
N LEU A 40 -18.76 -16.23 -34.12
CA LEU A 40 -18.30 -15.25 -33.13
C LEU A 40 -16.78 -15.31 -32.93
N ARG A 41 -16.16 -14.13 -32.86
CA ARG A 41 -14.73 -13.95 -32.57
C ARG A 41 -14.60 -13.00 -31.39
N ALA A 42 -13.76 -13.35 -30.41
CA ALA A 42 -13.44 -12.46 -29.32
C ALA A 42 -12.63 -11.23 -29.82
N PRO A 43 -12.89 -10.01 -29.30
CA PRO A 43 -13.94 -9.66 -28.34
C PRO A 43 -15.32 -9.43 -29.01
N TYR A 44 -16.37 -9.97 -28.40
CA TYR A 44 -17.76 -9.75 -28.82
C TYR A 44 -18.65 -9.38 -27.63
N ALA A 45 -19.78 -8.72 -27.91
CA ALA A 45 -20.82 -8.43 -26.93
C ALA A 45 -22.09 -9.22 -27.25
N ILE A 46 -22.89 -9.47 -26.21
CA ILE A 46 -24.26 -9.97 -26.36
C ILE A 46 -25.24 -8.89 -25.92
N VAL A 47 -26.28 -8.68 -26.71
CA VAL A 47 -27.46 -7.90 -26.32
C VAL A 47 -28.59 -8.88 -26.02
N LEU A 48 -29.06 -8.84 -24.77
CA LEU A 48 -30.13 -9.69 -24.27
C LEU A 48 -31.50 -9.03 -24.45
N PRO A 49 -32.56 -9.85 -24.55
CA PRO A 49 -33.93 -9.38 -24.40
C PRO A 49 -34.13 -8.61 -23.10
N GLY A 50 -34.67 -7.40 -23.22
CA GLY A 50 -35.05 -6.56 -22.07
C GLY A 50 -36.10 -7.22 -21.17
N GLN A 51 -36.85 -8.20 -21.69
CA GLN A 51 -37.83 -8.99 -20.94
C GLN A 51 -37.23 -9.71 -19.72
N HIS A 52 -35.94 -10.04 -19.76
CA HIS A 52 -35.22 -10.69 -18.66
C HIS A 52 -34.56 -9.71 -17.67
N VAL A 53 -34.62 -8.41 -17.95
CA VAL A 53 -33.91 -7.37 -17.20
C VAL A 53 -34.92 -6.37 -16.64
N ARG A 54 -34.70 -5.93 -15.41
CA ARG A 54 -35.46 -4.84 -14.78
C ARG A 54 -34.56 -3.63 -14.61
N ALA A 55 -35.03 -2.46 -15.00
CA ALA A 55 -34.29 -1.21 -14.88
C ALA A 55 -35.00 -0.22 -13.96
N PHE A 56 -34.22 0.43 -13.10
CA PHE A 56 -34.69 1.43 -12.16
C PHE A 56 -33.74 2.62 -12.14
N LEU A 57 -34.25 3.77 -11.74
CA LEU A 57 -33.44 4.87 -11.24
C LEU A 57 -33.41 4.77 -9.72
N THR A 58 -32.22 4.75 -9.13
CA THR A 58 -32.01 4.59 -7.69
C THR A 58 -31.28 5.80 -7.14
N ASP A 59 -31.91 6.48 -6.19
CA ASP A 59 -31.25 7.51 -5.39
C ASP A 59 -30.26 6.83 -4.46
N LEU A 60 -28.96 7.07 -4.68
CA LEU A 60 -27.90 6.45 -3.90
C LEU A 60 -27.04 7.52 -3.25
N PRO A 61 -26.77 7.45 -1.93
CA PRO A 61 -25.90 8.41 -1.28
C PRO A 61 -24.50 8.43 -1.92
N GLU A 62 -24.01 9.63 -2.29
CA GLU A 62 -22.74 9.81 -3.01
C GLU A 62 -21.51 9.17 -2.32
N LYS A 63 -21.58 9.05 -0.99
CA LYS A 63 -20.47 8.56 -0.15
C LYS A 63 -20.37 7.03 -0.13
N ILE A 64 -21.43 6.32 -0.49
CA ILE A 64 -21.48 4.85 -0.41
C ILE A 64 -20.87 4.24 -1.68
N ARG A 65 -19.95 3.28 -1.51
CA ARG A 65 -19.20 2.68 -2.62
C ARG A 65 -19.20 1.16 -2.53
N GLY A 66 -18.94 0.51 -3.67
CA GLY A 66 -18.69 -0.93 -3.72
C GLY A 66 -19.88 -1.78 -3.25
N PRO A 67 -19.66 -2.83 -2.43
CA PRO A 67 -20.71 -3.76 -2.02
C PRO A 67 -21.88 -3.11 -1.26
N GLU A 68 -21.59 -2.11 -0.43
CA GLU A 68 -22.62 -1.39 0.33
C GLU A 68 -23.60 -0.67 -0.60
N ARG A 69 -23.10 -0.10 -1.71
CA ARG A 69 -23.92 0.54 -2.73
C ARG A 69 -24.92 -0.44 -3.37
N VAL A 70 -24.50 -1.69 -3.56
CA VAL A 70 -25.37 -2.77 -4.05
C VAL A 70 -26.41 -3.15 -3.00
N SER A 71 -26.04 -3.20 -1.73
CA SER A 71 -27.00 -3.48 -0.63
C SER A 71 -28.08 -2.41 -0.51
N VAL A 72 -27.72 -1.12 -0.65
CA VAL A 72 -28.70 -0.03 -0.63
C VAL A 72 -29.64 -0.11 -1.83
N ALA A 73 -29.11 -0.37 -3.03
CA ALA A 73 -29.94 -0.53 -4.22
C ALA A 73 -30.88 -1.75 -4.12
N ARG A 74 -30.43 -2.84 -3.48
CA ARG A 74 -31.28 -4.00 -3.18
C ARG A 74 -32.46 -3.61 -2.30
N PHE A 75 -32.17 -2.98 -1.17
CA PHE A 75 -33.18 -2.55 -0.22
C PHE A 75 -34.18 -1.56 -0.83
N ALA A 76 -33.70 -0.62 -1.66
CA ALA A 76 -34.54 0.40 -2.30
C ALA A 76 -35.62 -0.18 -3.24
N HIS A 77 -35.42 -1.38 -3.78
CA HIS A 77 -36.34 -2.00 -4.74
C HIS A 77 -36.90 -3.35 -4.28
N GLU A 78 -36.66 -3.75 -3.02
CA GLU A 78 -37.10 -5.04 -2.46
C GLU A 78 -38.61 -5.26 -2.66
N ASP A 79 -39.42 -4.26 -2.28
CA ASP A 79 -40.88 -4.30 -2.40
C ASP A 79 -41.40 -4.30 -3.85
N ARG A 80 -40.54 -3.95 -4.82
CA ARG A 80 -40.91 -3.85 -6.25
C ARG A 80 -40.61 -5.12 -7.02
N LEU A 81 -39.97 -6.11 -6.39
CA LEU A 81 -39.49 -7.32 -7.04
C LEU A 81 -40.32 -8.53 -6.60
N ALA A 82 -40.72 -9.35 -7.57
CA ALA A 82 -41.44 -10.60 -7.33
C ALA A 82 -40.49 -11.80 -7.11
N THR A 83 -39.19 -11.54 -6.98
CA THR A 83 -38.13 -12.55 -6.86
C THR A 83 -37.25 -12.20 -5.68
N ASP A 84 -36.73 -13.22 -4.99
CA ASP A 84 -35.73 -13.06 -3.94
C ASP A 84 -34.51 -12.26 -4.47
N LEU A 85 -34.06 -11.26 -3.69
CA LEU A 85 -32.93 -10.41 -4.01
C LEU A 85 -31.62 -11.21 -4.16
N ASP A 86 -31.48 -12.34 -3.46
CA ASP A 86 -30.29 -13.16 -3.55
C ASP A 86 -30.16 -13.88 -4.89
N ASP A 87 -31.28 -14.14 -5.56
CA ASP A 87 -31.34 -14.69 -6.91
C ASP A 87 -31.08 -13.66 -8.01
N LEU A 88 -30.89 -12.39 -7.66
CA LEU A 88 -30.64 -11.30 -8.61
C LEU A 88 -29.18 -10.88 -8.65
N HIS A 89 -28.68 -10.71 -9.88
CA HIS A 89 -27.49 -9.96 -10.18
C HIS A 89 -27.86 -8.50 -10.43
N ILE A 90 -27.17 -7.58 -9.76
CA ILE A 90 -27.48 -6.15 -9.78
C ILE A 90 -26.25 -5.39 -10.25
N VAL A 91 -26.47 -4.50 -11.21
CA VAL A 91 -25.46 -3.60 -11.75
C VAL A 91 -25.96 -2.17 -11.61
N ILE A 92 -25.09 -1.30 -11.08
CA ILE A 92 -25.40 0.09 -10.79
C ILE A 92 -24.46 0.97 -11.62
N GLY A 93 -25.04 1.91 -12.35
CA GLY A 93 -24.32 2.85 -13.19
C GLY A 93 -23.84 4.10 -12.46
N SER A 94 -23.20 4.96 -13.23
CA SER A 94 -22.89 6.32 -12.83
C SER A 94 -24.08 7.24 -13.09
N GLY A 95 -24.32 8.20 -12.19
CA GLY A 95 -25.41 9.17 -12.30
C GLY A 95 -26.12 9.39 -10.97
N ASP A 96 -26.91 10.45 -10.91
CA ASP A 96 -27.84 10.75 -9.82
C ASP A 96 -29.16 11.29 -10.42
N PRO A 97 -30.26 10.52 -10.37
CA PRO A 97 -30.36 9.16 -9.84
C PRO A 97 -29.56 8.14 -10.66
N ALA A 98 -29.05 7.10 -10.00
CA ALA A 98 -28.19 6.10 -10.64
C ALA A 98 -29.01 5.02 -11.37
N PRO A 99 -28.77 4.77 -12.67
CA PRO A 99 -29.43 3.68 -13.38
C PRO A 99 -28.98 2.35 -12.78
N THR A 100 -29.96 1.51 -12.45
CA THR A 100 -29.77 0.23 -11.77
C THR A 100 -30.49 -0.84 -12.55
N VAL A 101 -29.75 -1.83 -13.03
CA VAL A 101 -30.31 -2.97 -13.76
C VAL A 101 -30.17 -4.24 -12.95
N MET A 102 -31.20 -5.07 -12.99
CA MET A 102 -31.30 -6.31 -12.25
C MET A 102 -31.67 -7.45 -13.21
N ILE A 103 -30.95 -8.56 -13.12
CA ILE A 103 -31.18 -9.77 -13.93
C ILE A 103 -31.08 -11.00 -13.05
N ALA A 104 -31.92 -12.00 -13.30
CA ALA A 104 -31.85 -13.25 -12.55
C ALA A 104 -30.52 -13.98 -12.79
N ARG A 105 -29.88 -14.43 -11.72
CA ARG A 105 -28.61 -15.17 -11.75
C ARG A 105 -28.67 -16.42 -12.61
N ARG A 106 -29.83 -17.09 -12.65
CA ARG A 106 -30.08 -18.26 -13.50
C ARG A 106 -29.98 -17.94 -14.99
N VAL A 107 -30.45 -16.76 -15.41
CA VAL A 107 -30.38 -16.31 -16.81
C VAL A 107 -28.93 -16.01 -17.16
N MET A 108 -28.20 -15.31 -16.28
CA MET A 108 -26.77 -15.06 -16.45
C MET A 108 -25.96 -16.37 -16.51
N ALA A 109 -26.28 -17.35 -15.66
CA ALA A 109 -25.60 -18.64 -15.64
C ALA A 109 -25.82 -19.43 -16.94
N ALA A 110 -27.08 -19.56 -17.39
CA ALA A 110 -27.42 -20.24 -18.64
C ALA A 110 -26.76 -19.57 -19.86
N LEU A 111 -26.74 -18.23 -19.89
CA LEU A 111 -26.06 -17.50 -20.96
C LEU A 111 -24.55 -17.76 -20.96
N LEU A 112 -23.91 -17.74 -19.79
CA LEU A 112 -22.45 -17.91 -19.67
C LEU A 112 -21.99 -19.36 -19.81
N GLU A 113 -22.90 -20.33 -19.69
CA GLU A 113 -22.65 -21.73 -20.03
C GLU A 113 -22.53 -21.91 -21.55
N ARG A 114 -23.35 -21.19 -22.33
CA ARG A 114 -23.35 -21.25 -23.80
C ARG A 114 -22.34 -20.31 -24.45
N PHE A 115 -22.06 -19.16 -23.84
CA PHE A 115 -21.25 -18.11 -24.43
C PHE A 115 -20.19 -17.55 -23.46
N ASP A 116 -19.07 -17.06 -24.01
CA ASP A 116 -18.06 -16.27 -23.28
C ASP A 116 -17.91 -14.83 -23.83
N PRO A 117 -18.99 -14.00 -23.82
CA PRO A 117 -18.92 -12.63 -24.34
C PRO A 117 -18.02 -11.73 -23.49
N HIS A 118 -17.41 -10.70 -24.07
CA HIS A 118 -16.68 -9.71 -23.29
C HIS A 118 -17.62 -8.76 -22.54
N PHE A 119 -18.79 -8.51 -23.12
CA PHE A 119 -19.78 -7.59 -22.60
C PHE A 119 -21.19 -8.15 -22.78
N ILE A 120 -22.09 -7.83 -21.86
CA ILE A 120 -23.50 -8.21 -21.92
C ILE A 120 -24.30 -6.94 -21.65
N TYR A 121 -25.29 -6.63 -22.49
CA TYR A 121 -26.14 -5.46 -22.34
C TYR A 121 -27.62 -5.85 -22.48
N ALA A 122 -28.51 -5.07 -21.87
CA ALA A 122 -29.94 -5.14 -22.20
C ALA A 122 -30.21 -4.31 -23.46
N ASP A 123 -31.15 -4.75 -24.29
CA ASP A 123 -31.52 -4.05 -25.53
C ASP A 123 -31.98 -2.60 -25.30
N PHE A 124 -32.85 -2.33 -24.34
CA PHE A 124 -33.39 -0.99 -24.09
C PHE A 124 -32.30 0.03 -23.71
N ASP A 125 -31.24 -0.40 -23.03
CA ASP A 125 -30.13 0.46 -22.64
C ASP A 125 -29.11 0.60 -23.79
N ALA A 126 -28.85 -0.50 -24.50
CA ALA A 126 -27.97 -0.50 -25.67
C ALA A 126 -28.56 0.29 -26.85
N LEU A 127 -29.90 0.38 -26.96
CA LEU A 127 -30.61 1.14 -27.98
C LEU A 127 -31.01 2.55 -27.54
N SER A 128 -30.65 3.00 -26.33
CA SER A 128 -31.02 4.32 -25.82
C SER A 128 -30.49 5.50 -26.66
N GLY A 129 -29.57 5.25 -27.60
CA GLY A 129 -29.11 6.26 -28.57
C GLY A 129 -30.00 6.41 -29.81
N LEU A 130 -30.95 5.50 -30.02
CA LEU A 130 -31.85 5.52 -31.17
C LEU A 130 -33.00 6.52 -30.90
N ALA A 131 -33.14 7.53 -31.77
CA ALA A 131 -34.24 8.49 -31.68
C ALA A 131 -35.53 7.88 -32.25
N GLY A 132 -36.69 8.14 -31.62
CA GLY A 132 -37.99 7.82 -32.22
C GLY A 132 -38.99 7.07 -31.33
N GLY A 133 -38.68 6.80 -30.06
CA GLY A 133 -39.58 6.09 -29.15
C GLY A 133 -39.38 4.56 -29.20
N PRO A 134 -40.43 3.75 -28.96
CA PRO A 134 -40.34 2.30 -29.00
C PRO A 134 -39.87 1.75 -30.35
N VAL A 135 -39.11 0.67 -30.33
CA VAL A 135 -38.42 0.07 -31.48
C VAL A 135 -38.83 -1.39 -31.60
N ARG A 136 -39.18 -1.85 -32.80
CA ARG A 136 -39.39 -3.27 -33.06
C ARG A 136 -38.05 -3.94 -33.30
N LEU A 137 -37.64 -4.85 -32.43
CA LEU A 137 -36.38 -5.59 -32.52
C LEU A 137 -36.68 -7.08 -32.45
N LEU A 138 -36.38 -7.81 -33.53
CA LEU A 138 -36.63 -9.26 -33.62
C LEU A 138 -38.09 -9.59 -33.24
N ASP A 139 -38.27 -10.32 -32.14
CA ASP A 139 -39.51 -10.85 -31.61
C ASP A 139 -40.23 -9.92 -30.62
N ARG A 140 -39.71 -8.73 -30.32
CA ARG A 140 -40.22 -7.85 -29.25
C ARG A 140 -40.21 -6.37 -29.59
N VAL A 141 -40.97 -5.59 -28.82
CA VAL A 141 -40.96 -4.12 -28.86
C VAL A 141 -40.15 -3.62 -27.67
N VAL A 142 -39.10 -2.84 -27.94
CA VAL A 142 -38.16 -2.30 -26.95
C VAL A 142 -38.46 -0.82 -26.77
N THR A 143 -38.67 -0.37 -25.54
CA THR A 143 -38.75 1.06 -25.19
C THR A 143 -37.35 1.51 -24.72
N PRO A 144 -36.55 2.22 -25.54
CA PRO A 144 -35.19 2.55 -25.15
C PRO A 144 -35.15 3.59 -24.04
N GLY A 145 -34.23 3.43 -23.10
CA GLY A 145 -33.97 4.42 -22.05
C GLY A 145 -33.38 3.84 -20.77
N PRO A 146 -33.03 4.69 -19.78
CA PRO A 146 -32.44 4.26 -18.51
C PRO A 146 -33.41 3.48 -17.61
N GLN A 147 -34.72 3.59 -17.84
CA GLN A 147 -35.78 2.77 -17.26
C GLN A 147 -36.57 2.06 -18.34
N GLY A 148 -35.93 1.82 -19.48
CA GLY A 148 -36.55 1.16 -20.61
C GLY A 148 -36.95 -0.27 -20.28
N ASP A 149 -37.76 -0.83 -21.17
CA ASP A 149 -38.26 -2.19 -21.08
C ASP A 149 -38.34 -2.83 -22.47
N ALA A 150 -38.65 -4.12 -22.49
CA ALA A 150 -39.04 -4.81 -23.71
C ALA A 150 -40.25 -5.70 -23.40
N VAL A 151 -41.18 -5.76 -24.34
CA VAL A 151 -42.42 -6.52 -24.23
C VAL A 151 -42.73 -7.26 -25.51
N ASP A 152 -43.53 -8.31 -25.40
CA ASP A 152 -44.06 -8.99 -26.58
C ASP A 152 -44.88 -8.02 -27.43
N PRO A 153 -44.84 -8.16 -28.77
CA PRO A 153 -45.55 -7.25 -29.67
C PRO A 153 -47.05 -7.17 -29.41
N ASP A 154 -47.65 -8.26 -28.95
CA ASP A 154 -49.08 -8.34 -28.64
C ASP A 154 -49.44 -7.59 -27.34
N TRP A 155 -48.44 -7.27 -26.51
CA TRP A 155 -48.62 -6.53 -25.26
C TRP A 155 -48.18 -5.06 -25.39
N ALA A 156 -47.58 -4.68 -26.51
CA ALA A 156 -47.09 -3.34 -26.73
C ALA A 156 -48.23 -2.38 -27.09
N GLU A 157 -48.26 -1.19 -26.46
CA GLU A 157 -49.23 -0.14 -26.80
C GLU A 157 -49.02 0.43 -28.21
N THR A 158 -47.77 0.38 -28.68
CA THR A 158 -47.37 0.78 -30.04
C THR A 158 -46.56 -0.32 -30.68
N SER A 159 -46.66 -0.47 -32.00
CA SER A 159 -45.94 -1.53 -32.72
C SER A 159 -44.41 -1.32 -32.75
N GLY A 160 -43.93 -0.17 -32.30
CA GLY A 160 -42.55 0.27 -32.40
C GLY A 160 -42.14 0.66 -33.83
N ALA A 161 -41.19 1.58 -33.95
CA ALA A 161 -40.57 1.90 -35.23
C ALA A 161 -39.68 0.72 -35.68
N VAL A 162 -39.77 0.38 -36.96
CA VAL A 162 -38.94 -0.64 -37.60
C VAL A 162 -37.77 0.07 -38.26
N TYR A 163 -36.55 -0.31 -37.89
CA TYR A 163 -35.31 0.17 -38.51
C TYR A 163 -34.67 -0.98 -39.26
N ASP A 164 -33.87 -0.65 -40.27
CA ASP A 164 -32.99 -1.62 -40.90
C ASP A 164 -31.89 -2.10 -39.92
N ASP A 165 -31.40 -3.31 -40.14
CA ASP A 165 -30.44 -3.96 -39.25
C ASP A 165 -29.14 -3.17 -39.12
N GLU A 166 -28.69 -2.49 -40.18
CA GLU A 166 -27.45 -1.69 -40.14
C GLU A 166 -27.62 -0.45 -39.26
N THR A 167 -28.78 0.20 -39.30
CA THR A 167 -29.10 1.33 -38.42
C THR A 167 -29.16 0.89 -36.95
N VAL A 168 -29.81 -0.24 -36.66
CA VAL A 168 -29.82 -0.84 -35.31
C VAL A 168 -28.40 -1.16 -34.85
N ALA A 169 -27.62 -1.84 -35.69
CA ALA A 169 -26.26 -2.24 -35.38
C ALA A 169 -25.36 -1.04 -35.12
N ARG A 170 -25.45 0.02 -35.93
CA ARG A 170 -24.69 1.26 -35.74
C ARG A 170 -25.01 1.92 -34.41
N ALA A 171 -26.30 2.04 -34.06
CA ALA A 171 -26.72 2.61 -32.79
C ALA A 171 -26.21 1.81 -31.57
N LEU A 172 -26.26 0.48 -31.64
CA LEU A 172 -25.70 -0.40 -30.61
C LEU A 172 -24.19 -0.18 -30.45
N PHE A 173 -23.47 -0.16 -31.56
CA PHE A 173 -22.04 0.02 -31.61
C PHE A 173 -21.62 1.39 -31.04
N ASP A 174 -22.30 2.46 -31.43
CA ASP A 174 -22.04 3.82 -30.92
C ASP A 174 -22.30 3.90 -29.41
N ARG A 175 -23.40 3.31 -28.95
CA ARG A 175 -23.76 3.27 -27.53
C ARG A 175 -22.76 2.47 -26.70
N ILE A 176 -22.35 1.29 -27.17
CA ILE A 176 -21.36 0.44 -26.49
C ILE A 176 -20.01 1.15 -26.39
N ASP A 177 -19.54 1.78 -27.48
CA ASP A 177 -18.26 2.47 -27.50
C ASP A 177 -18.23 3.74 -26.64
N SER A 178 -19.38 4.41 -26.50
CA SER A 178 -19.50 5.54 -25.57
C SER A 178 -19.29 5.13 -24.10
N GLY A 179 -19.40 3.85 -23.78
CA GLY A 179 -19.27 3.32 -22.42
C GLY A 179 -20.43 3.69 -21.48
N VAL A 180 -21.52 4.24 -22.03
CA VAL A 180 -22.69 4.67 -21.24
C VAL A 180 -23.63 3.49 -20.92
N ALA A 181 -23.70 2.48 -21.80
CA ALA A 181 -24.50 1.29 -21.53
C ALA A 181 -23.94 0.48 -20.35
N LEU A 182 -24.84 -0.01 -19.50
CA LEU A 182 -24.58 -0.81 -18.32
C LEU A 182 -24.21 -2.24 -18.71
N ASN A 183 -22.92 -2.56 -18.56
CA ASN A 183 -22.44 -3.91 -18.78
C ASN A 183 -22.87 -4.86 -17.64
N LEU A 184 -23.79 -5.77 -17.95
CA LEU A 184 -24.25 -6.86 -17.10
C LEU A 184 -23.15 -7.89 -16.79
N ARG A 185 -22.07 -7.93 -17.59
CA ARG A 185 -20.89 -8.75 -17.29
C ARG A 185 -19.95 -8.06 -16.29
N SER A 186 -20.49 -7.72 -15.12
CA SER A 186 -19.77 -7.01 -14.05
C SER A 186 -19.99 -7.67 -12.68
N GLY A 187 -19.38 -7.10 -11.63
CA GLY A 187 -19.47 -7.65 -10.27
C GLY A 187 -19.07 -9.13 -10.20
N ALA A 188 -20.00 -9.97 -9.71
CA ALA A 188 -19.82 -11.42 -9.58
C ALA A 188 -19.60 -12.16 -10.91
N TYR A 189 -20.06 -11.60 -12.02
CA TYR A 189 -19.93 -12.16 -13.37
C TYR A 189 -18.84 -11.47 -14.20
N ARG A 190 -18.05 -10.58 -13.59
CA ARG A 190 -16.89 -9.96 -14.24
C ARG A 190 -15.97 -11.07 -14.74
N ARG A 191 -15.59 -11.00 -16.02
CA ARG A 191 -14.60 -11.90 -16.59
C ARG A 191 -13.32 -11.78 -15.77
N ARG A 192 -12.84 -12.89 -15.20
CA ARG A 192 -11.54 -12.91 -14.53
C ARG A 192 -10.50 -12.61 -15.60
N THR A 193 -10.00 -11.38 -15.62
CA THR A 193 -8.83 -11.05 -16.42
C THR A 193 -7.71 -11.95 -15.94
N GLN A 194 -7.41 -12.99 -16.71
CA GLN A 194 -6.15 -13.70 -16.62
C GLN A 194 -5.10 -12.60 -16.70
N ILE A 195 -4.40 -12.34 -15.59
CA ILE A 195 -3.39 -11.31 -15.52
C ILE A 195 -2.37 -11.69 -16.59
N GLN A 196 -2.47 -11.07 -17.75
CA GLN A 196 -1.48 -11.18 -18.78
C GLN A 196 -0.33 -10.35 -18.26
N ALA A 197 0.54 -11.02 -17.51
CA ALA A 197 1.76 -10.48 -16.97
C ALA A 197 2.49 -9.78 -18.13
N GLY A 198 2.41 -8.46 -18.16
CA GLY A 198 3.07 -7.65 -19.18
C GLY A 198 4.58 -7.93 -19.18
N PRO A 199 5.33 -7.42 -20.17
CA PRO A 199 6.77 -7.71 -20.30
C PRO A 199 7.58 -7.42 -19.02
N TRP A 200 7.10 -6.51 -18.17
CA TRP A 200 7.69 -6.14 -16.88
C TRP A 200 7.38 -7.07 -15.71
N ALA A 201 6.39 -7.97 -15.83
CA ALA A 201 6.04 -8.90 -14.77
C ALA A 201 7.17 -9.91 -14.50
N ARG A 202 7.95 -10.28 -15.53
CA ARG A 202 9.15 -11.11 -15.36
C ARG A 202 10.26 -10.36 -14.62
N VAL A 203 10.39 -9.06 -14.86
CA VAL A 203 11.34 -8.19 -14.14
C VAL A 203 10.92 -8.02 -12.68
N ALA A 204 9.64 -7.80 -12.42
CA ALA A 204 9.10 -7.71 -11.06
C ALA A 204 9.24 -9.04 -10.30
N ALA A 205 9.00 -10.18 -10.96
CA ALA A 205 9.22 -11.50 -10.38
C ALA A 205 10.71 -11.74 -10.06
N ALA A 206 11.62 -11.38 -10.96
CA ALA A 206 13.06 -11.47 -10.71
C ALA A 206 13.50 -10.57 -9.54
N ALA A 207 13.00 -9.34 -9.47
CA ALA A 207 13.28 -8.43 -8.36
C ALA A 207 12.78 -8.97 -7.02
N LEU A 208 11.59 -9.59 -7.00
CA LEU A 208 11.03 -10.21 -5.81
C LEU A 208 11.85 -11.44 -5.36
N VAL A 209 12.27 -12.28 -6.30
CA VAL A 209 13.15 -13.43 -6.01
C VAL A 209 14.51 -12.97 -5.49
N CYS A 210 15.12 -11.95 -6.10
CA CYS A 210 16.37 -11.36 -5.61
C CYS A 210 16.20 -10.75 -4.20
N GLY A 211 15.07 -10.08 -3.94
CA GLY A 211 14.74 -9.54 -2.62
C GLY A 211 14.61 -10.63 -1.55
N LEU A 212 13.91 -11.72 -1.86
CA LEU A 212 13.76 -12.86 -0.96
C LEU A 212 15.09 -13.61 -0.72
N LEU A 213 15.92 -13.78 -1.75
CA LEU A 213 17.26 -14.36 -1.61
C LEU A 213 18.17 -13.47 -0.75
N GLY A 214 18.12 -12.15 -0.94
CA GLY A 214 18.84 -11.18 -0.12
C GLY A 214 18.44 -11.28 1.36
N LEU A 215 17.14 -11.32 1.65
CA LEU A 215 16.62 -11.54 3.01
C LEU A 215 17.08 -12.88 3.59
N GLY A 216 17.06 -13.95 2.80
CA GLY A 216 17.55 -15.27 3.23
C GLY A 216 19.02 -15.27 3.62
N LEU A 217 19.88 -14.61 2.83
CA LEU A 217 21.31 -14.45 3.13
C LEU A 217 21.54 -13.62 4.40
N SER A 218 20.77 -12.56 4.63
CA SER A 218 20.84 -11.77 5.86
C SER A 218 20.46 -12.59 7.10
N VAL A 219 19.42 -13.44 7.00
CA VAL A 219 19.03 -14.36 8.09
C VAL A 219 20.10 -15.43 8.33
N ALA A 220 20.74 -15.94 7.28
CA ALA A 220 21.84 -16.90 7.42
C ALA A 220 23.07 -16.28 8.12
N ASN A 221 23.46 -15.06 7.73
CA ASN A 221 24.59 -14.35 8.34
C ASN A 221 24.34 -13.99 9.81
N THR A 222 23.11 -13.63 10.16
CA THR A 222 22.74 -13.35 11.57
C THR A 222 22.77 -14.61 12.42
N ARG A 223 22.32 -15.76 11.90
CA ARG A 223 22.47 -17.05 12.60
C ARG A 223 23.92 -17.49 12.76
N ALA A 224 24.75 -17.29 11.73
CA ALA A 224 26.17 -17.63 11.80
C ALA A 224 26.92 -16.78 12.83
N THR A 225 26.61 -15.48 12.92
CA THR A 225 27.20 -14.59 13.94
C THR A 225 26.70 -14.90 15.35
N GLN A 226 25.42 -15.27 15.52
CA GLN A 226 24.90 -15.77 16.80
C GLN A 226 25.64 -17.04 17.24
N ALA A 227 25.82 -18.03 16.36
CA ALA A 227 26.56 -19.25 16.68
C ALA A 227 28.02 -18.98 17.08
N GLN A 228 28.68 -17.99 16.47
CA GLN A 228 30.02 -17.57 16.88
C GLN A 228 30.02 -16.90 18.26
N ALA A 229 29.02 -16.05 18.54
CA ALA A 229 28.87 -15.41 19.85
C ALA A 229 28.64 -16.46 20.95
N ASP A 230 27.79 -17.45 20.70
CA ASP A 230 27.52 -18.56 21.63
C ASP A 230 28.79 -19.38 21.87
N ALA A 231 29.52 -19.74 20.82
CA ALA A 231 30.79 -20.46 20.95
C ALA A 231 31.86 -19.70 21.75
N VAL A 232 31.90 -18.36 21.63
CA VAL A 232 32.79 -17.52 22.45
C VAL A 232 32.30 -17.45 23.90
N GLN A 233 31.00 -17.35 24.14
CA GLN A 233 30.43 -17.37 25.48
C GLN A 233 30.69 -18.71 26.19
N ASP A 234 30.54 -19.84 25.49
CA ASP A 234 30.78 -21.16 26.06
C ASP A 234 32.25 -21.37 26.43
N LYS A 235 33.18 -20.90 25.58
CA LYS A 235 34.60 -20.86 25.91
C LYS A 235 34.87 -19.98 27.14
N ALA A 236 34.23 -18.82 27.23
CA ALA A 236 34.37 -17.92 28.37
C ALA A 236 33.79 -18.52 29.66
N ARG A 237 32.66 -19.24 29.60
CA ARG A 237 32.06 -19.95 30.73
C ARG A 237 32.96 -21.08 31.23
N THR A 238 33.52 -21.84 30.30
CA THR A 238 34.46 -22.92 30.61
C THR A 238 35.70 -22.37 31.31
N LEU A 239 36.29 -21.30 30.77
CA LEU A 239 37.45 -20.63 31.36
C LEU A 239 37.15 -20.03 32.74
N TYR A 240 36.00 -19.38 32.90
CA TYR A 240 35.57 -18.82 34.18
C TYR A 240 35.45 -19.91 35.25
N THR A 241 34.80 -21.02 34.91
CA THR A 241 34.63 -22.16 35.83
C THR A 241 35.99 -22.79 36.18
N GLN A 242 36.90 -22.89 35.21
CA GLN A 242 38.25 -23.42 35.41
C GLN A 242 39.08 -22.54 36.35
N VAL A 243 38.96 -21.20 36.26
CA VAL A 243 39.75 -20.25 37.05
C VAL A 243 39.17 -20.03 38.45
N THR A 244 37.84 -19.96 38.58
CA THR A 244 37.17 -19.58 39.84
C THR A 244 36.64 -20.76 40.64
N GLY A 245 36.50 -21.93 40.01
CA GLY A 245 35.86 -23.11 40.62
C GLY A 245 34.35 -22.96 40.84
N GLN A 246 33.73 -21.88 40.38
CA GLN A 246 32.30 -21.60 40.49
C GLN A 246 31.62 -21.64 39.12
N ALA A 247 30.33 -21.98 39.09
CA ALA A 247 29.55 -21.97 37.86
C ALA A 247 29.46 -20.55 37.27
N ALA A 248 29.68 -20.43 35.96
CA ALA A 248 29.64 -19.16 35.27
C ALA A 248 28.24 -18.52 35.27
N PRO A 249 28.10 -17.23 35.68
CA PRO A 249 26.83 -16.50 35.62
C PRO A 249 26.28 -16.35 34.19
N ASP A 250 24.96 -16.23 34.05
CA ASP A 250 24.27 -16.13 32.75
C ASP A 250 24.78 -14.97 31.86
N ASN A 251 25.22 -13.88 32.48
CA ASN A 251 25.81 -12.72 31.81
C ASN A 251 27.24 -12.45 32.32
N LEU A 252 28.20 -13.23 31.83
CA LEU A 252 29.63 -13.07 32.14
C LEU A 252 30.15 -11.64 31.94
N ALA A 253 29.71 -10.95 30.89
CA ALA A 253 30.11 -9.57 30.62
C ALA A 253 29.58 -8.55 31.65
N ARG A 254 28.47 -8.88 32.33
CA ARG A 254 27.90 -8.06 33.42
C ARG A 254 28.58 -8.40 34.74
N ALA A 255 28.85 -9.69 34.99
CA ALA A 255 29.59 -10.14 36.17
C ALA A 255 31.05 -9.64 36.17
N ALA A 256 31.74 -9.66 35.03
CA ALA A 256 33.08 -9.10 34.88
C ALA A 256 33.12 -7.58 35.10
N ARG A 257 32.06 -6.86 34.69
CA ARG A 257 31.88 -5.42 34.97
C ARG A 257 31.59 -5.13 36.43
N GLN A 258 30.96 -6.05 37.16
CA GLN A 258 30.71 -5.94 38.60
C GLN A 258 31.93 -6.33 39.45
N MET A 259 32.84 -7.16 38.91
CA MET A 259 34.11 -7.52 39.54
C MET A 259 35.25 -6.55 39.24
N GLY A 260 35.09 -5.68 38.22
CA GLY A 260 35.94 -4.50 38.04
C GLY A 260 35.57 -3.41 39.05
N PRO A 261 36.52 -2.53 39.45
CA PRO A 261 36.27 -1.48 40.44
C PRO A 261 35.08 -0.61 40.00
N SER A 262 34.05 -0.57 40.83
CA SER A 262 32.79 0.14 40.64
C SER A 262 32.89 1.62 41.04
N ASP A 263 32.21 2.49 40.28
CA ASP A 263 32.05 3.95 40.39
C ASP A 263 33.26 4.83 40.04
N THR A 264 33.54 4.94 38.73
CA THR A 264 34.09 6.18 38.17
C THR A 264 32.89 6.99 37.71
N ASP A 265 32.56 8.13 38.32
CA ASP A 265 31.65 9.11 37.72
C ASP A 265 32.40 9.78 36.56
N PRO A 266 32.20 9.35 35.30
CA PRO A 266 32.98 9.87 34.18
C PRO A 266 32.62 11.34 33.95
N ALA A 267 31.43 11.76 34.37
CA ALA A 267 30.96 13.13 34.21
C ALA A 267 31.76 14.11 35.07
N ALA A 268 32.15 13.73 36.29
CA ALA A 268 32.96 14.59 37.16
C ALA A 268 34.38 14.81 36.63
N PHE A 269 35.04 13.74 36.16
CA PHE A 269 36.35 13.85 35.51
C PHE A 269 36.29 14.70 34.23
N LEU A 270 35.29 14.46 33.38
CA LEU A 270 35.11 15.20 32.14
C LEU A 270 34.82 16.67 32.40
N ALA A 271 33.96 17.00 33.36
CA ALA A 271 33.63 18.38 33.73
C ALA A 271 34.85 19.14 34.29
N LEU A 272 35.64 18.51 35.17
CA LEU A 272 36.88 19.09 35.69
C LEU A 272 37.93 19.27 34.60
N SER A 273 38.05 18.30 33.68
CA SER A 273 38.98 18.36 32.56
C SER A 273 38.60 19.47 31.58
N ASP A 274 37.32 19.59 31.23
CA ASP A 274 36.80 20.65 30.36
C ASP A 274 37.05 22.04 30.97
N THR A 275 36.81 22.18 32.27
CA THR A 275 37.08 23.42 33.02
C THR A 275 38.56 23.79 32.97
N LEU A 276 39.45 22.82 33.21
CA LEU A 276 40.90 23.04 33.16
C LEU A 276 41.37 23.43 31.75
N PHE A 277 40.99 22.67 30.72
CA PHE A 277 41.45 22.91 29.35
C PHE A 277 40.91 24.23 28.80
N THR A 278 39.69 24.61 29.16
CA THR A 278 39.13 25.92 28.82
C THR A 278 39.93 27.05 29.48
N ALA A 279 40.29 26.91 30.76
CA ALA A 279 41.11 27.91 31.45
C ALA A 279 42.53 27.97 30.88
N MET A 280 43.13 26.83 30.53
CA MET A 280 44.47 26.78 29.93
C MET A 280 44.51 27.34 28.50
N ALA A 281 43.43 27.26 27.74
CA ALA A 281 43.37 27.86 26.40
C ALA A 281 43.59 29.38 26.43
N ALA A 282 43.29 30.04 27.55
CA ALA A 282 43.58 31.47 27.76
C ALA A 282 45.05 31.74 28.14
N HIS A 283 45.82 30.72 28.51
CA HIS A 283 47.20 30.82 28.99
C HIS A 283 48.12 29.83 28.25
N PRO A 284 48.51 30.13 26.99
CA PRO A 284 49.26 29.19 26.14
C PRO A 284 50.66 28.85 26.67
N ASP A 285 51.20 29.65 27.60
CA ASP A 285 52.52 29.46 28.19
C ASP A 285 52.55 28.44 29.36
N ILE A 286 51.39 27.89 29.74
CA ILE A 286 51.27 26.86 30.79
C ILE A 286 51.09 25.49 30.16
N THR A 287 51.90 24.52 30.57
CA THR A 287 51.80 23.14 30.08
C THR A 287 51.53 22.15 31.21
N VAL A 288 50.71 21.13 30.95
CA VAL A 288 50.44 20.04 31.90
C VAL A 288 51.43 18.91 31.65
N GLU A 289 52.30 18.66 32.63
CA GLU A 289 53.25 17.54 32.61
C GLU A 289 52.56 16.24 33.04
N ARG A 290 51.67 16.33 34.03
CA ARG A 290 50.93 15.18 34.55
C ARG A 290 49.54 15.59 35.00
N LEU A 291 48.57 14.74 34.69
CA LEU A 291 47.19 14.86 35.14
C LEU A 291 46.74 13.51 35.68
N SER A 292 46.26 13.51 36.91
CA SER A 292 45.70 12.33 37.57
C SER A 292 44.44 12.73 38.30
N TYR A 293 43.37 11.95 38.13
CA TYR A 293 42.12 12.15 38.84
C TYR A 293 42.10 11.33 40.14
N GLU A 294 41.81 11.99 41.25
CA GLU A 294 41.64 11.34 42.55
C GLU A 294 40.17 11.25 42.91
N LEU A 295 39.64 10.03 42.82
CA LEU A 295 38.23 9.75 43.02
C LEU A 295 37.73 10.07 44.44
N ARG A 296 38.57 9.86 45.48
CA ARG A 296 38.20 10.10 46.88
C ARG A 296 37.92 11.58 47.19
N GLU A 297 38.68 12.47 46.54
CA GLU A 297 38.59 13.91 46.76
C GLU A 297 37.82 14.63 45.64
N ASN A 298 37.36 13.86 44.64
CA ASN A 298 36.77 14.36 43.40
C ASN A 298 37.58 15.53 42.80
N SER A 299 38.91 15.34 42.73
CA SER A 299 39.85 16.39 42.36
C SER A 299 40.81 15.92 41.26
N LEU A 300 41.19 16.85 40.38
CA LEU A 300 42.29 16.66 39.45
C LEU A 300 43.58 17.12 40.11
N ARG A 301 44.52 16.19 40.33
CA ARG A 301 45.90 16.51 40.66
C ARG A 301 46.70 16.73 39.39
N LEU A 302 47.34 17.88 39.33
CA LEU A 302 48.03 18.40 38.16
C LEU A 302 49.48 18.69 38.53
N ARG A 303 50.37 18.46 37.58
CA ARG A 303 51.72 18.99 37.61
C ARG A 303 51.90 19.89 36.41
N LEU A 304 52.14 21.17 36.68
CA LEU A 304 52.15 22.24 35.70
C LEU A 304 53.55 22.79 35.53
N ILE A 305 53.89 23.16 34.31
CA ILE A 305 55.12 23.89 33.97
C ILE A 305 54.70 25.27 33.46
N TYR A 306 55.19 26.32 34.11
CA TYR A 306 54.85 27.70 33.78
C TYR A 306 56.07 28.64 33.89
N PRO A 307 56.07 29.78 33.17
CA PRO A 307 57.24 30.67 33.07
C PRO A 307 57.50 31.50 34.33
N GLY A 308 56.49 31.72 35.18
CA GLY A 308 56.62 32.50 36.43
C GLY A 308 55.39 32.39 37.32
N PHE A 309 55.52 32.76 38.60
CA PHE A 309 54.43 32.68 39.58
C PHE A 309 53.17 33.45 39.18
N GLU A 310 53.31 34.54 38.42
CA GLU A 310 52.18 35.32 37.90
C GLU A 310 51.27 34.50 36.97
N ALA A 311 51.84 33.57 36.19
CA ALA A 311 51.08 32.72 35.28
C ALA A 311 50.20 31.72 36.06
N ALA A 312 50.72 31.14 37.15
CA ALA A 312 49.94 30.25 38.01
C ALA A 312 48.78 30.99 38.69
N GLY A 313 49.00 32.21 39.19
CA GLY A 313 47.94 33.05 39.78
C GLY A 313 46.93 33.58 38.75
N ALA A 314 47.31 33.72 37.48
CA ALA A 314 46.38 34.04 36.40
C ALA A 314 45.48 32.84 36.06
N LEU A 315 46.04 31.64 36.03
CA LEU A 315 45.27 30.40 35.85
C LEU A 315 44.28 30.17 36.99
N GLU A 316 44.73 30.33 38.24
CA GLU A 316 43.87 30.20 39.44
C GLU A 316 42.65 31.13 39.35
N ARG A 317 42.84 32.41 39.00
CA ARG A 317 41.74 33.37 38.82
C ARG A 317 40.79 32.99 37.69
N THR A 318 41.32 32.42 36.61
CA THR A 318 40.51 31.98 35.45
C THR A 318 39.64 30.78 35.81
N VAL A 319 40.19 29.85 36.58
CA VAL A 319 39.47 28.66 37.07
C VAL A 319 38.48 29.03 38.18
N ALA A 320 38.81 29.99 39.04
CA ALA A 320 37.87 30.51 40.03
C ALA A 320 36.65 31.18 39.36
N ALA A 321 36.84 31.84 38.22
CA ALA A 321 35.75 32.47 37.47
C ALA A 321 34.74 31.45 36.89
N SER A 322 35.15 30.20 36.66
CA SER A 322 34.24 29.11 36.24
C SER A 322 33.59 28.38 37.42
N GLY A 323 33.80 28.85 38.65
CA GLY A 323 33.22 28.25 39.87
C GLY A 323 33.99 27.04 40.39
N ALA A 324 35.19 26.77 39.89
CA ALA A 324 36.06 25.71 40.39
C ALA A 324 37.14 26.26 41.35
N SER A 325 37.59 25.44 42.30
CA SER A 325 38.67 25.78 43.21
C SER A 325 39.98 25.18 42.69
N PHE A 326 40.98 26.03 42.49
CA PHE A 326 42.31 25.65 42.06
C PHE A 326 43.32 26.02 43.14
N VAL A 327 44.00 25.03 43.72
CA VAL A 327 44.94 25.23 44.82
C VAL A 327 46.33 24.82 44.34
N THR A 328 47.26 25.78 44.28
CA THR A 328 48.67 25.48 44.00
C THR A 328 49.38 24.95 45.24
N GLY A 329 50.08 23.83 45.09
CA GLY A 329 50.94 23.22 46.09
C GLY A 329 52.41 23.64 45.95
N GLY A 330 53.31 22.70 46.28
CA GLY A 330 54.75 22.96 46.24
C GLY A 330 55.29 23.24 44.84
N VAL A 331 56.18 24.23 44.73
CA VAL A 331 56.80 24.65 43.47
C VAL A 331 58.31 24.41 43.52
N ARG A 332 58.88 23.92 42.42
CA ARG A 332 60.33 23.76 42.23
C ARG A 332 60.75 24.47 40.95
N GLU A 333 61.85 25.20 41.01
CA GLU A 333 62.47 25.79 39.82
C GLU A 333 63.48 24.80 39.23
N GLN A 334 63.38 24.53 37.93
CA GLN A 334 64.34 23.72 37.21
C GLN A 334 64.60 24.34 35.83
N ASN A 335 65.85 24.71 35.56
CA ASN A 335 66.29 25.27 34.27
C ASN A 335 65.48 26.51 33.81
N GLY A 336 65.17 27.44 34.73
CA GLY A 336 64.45 28.68 34.43
C GLY A 336 62.94 28.50 34.15
N ARG A 337 62.37 27.35 34.50
CA ARG A 337 60.92 27.09 34.48
C ARG A 337 60.45 26.63 35.86
N PHE A 338 59.23 27.00 36.21
CA PHE A 338 58.61 26.61 37.48
C PHE A 338 57.74 25.39 37.26
N ILE A 339 57.96 24.36 38.06
CA ILE A 339 57.18 23.13 38.08
C ILE A 339 56.41 23.10 39.39
N GLY A 340 55.09 23.23 39.33
CA GLY A 340 54.20 23.25 40.48
C GLY A 340 53.22 22.10 40.46
N ASP A 341 52.99 21.47 41.62
CA ASP A 341 51.84 20.60 41.80
C ASP A 341 50.60 21.45 42.14
N ALA A 342 49.43 21.09 41.64
CA ALA A 342 48.18 21.77 41.92
C ALA A 342 47.02 20.78 42.03
N SER A 343 45.98 21.14 42.78
CA SER A 343 44.72 20.40 42.82
C SER A 343 43.57 21.27 42.33
N LEU A 344 42.71 20.70 41.48
CA LEU A 344 41.51 21.32 40.96
C LEU A 344 40.30 20.54 41.44
N SER A 345 39.32 21.21 42.03
CA SER A 345 38.04 20.63 42.45
C SER A 345 36.88 21.54 42.05
N LEU A 346 35.69 20.99 41.85
CA LEU A 346 34.50 21.82 41.62
C LEU A 346 34.19 22.58 42.92
N GLY A 347 34.03 23.89 42.85
CA GLY A 347 33.76 24.71 44.02
C GLY A 347 32.43 24.29 44.64
N GLY A 348 32.48 23.80 45.87
CA GLY A 348 31.27 23.54 46.65
C GLY A 348 30.57 24.87 46.92
N GLY A 349 29.42 25.09 46.25
CA GLY A 349 28.47 26.09 46.70
C GLY A 349 28.10 25.79 48.15
N SER A 350 28.22 26.80 49.01
CA SER A 350 27.54 26.80 50.30
C SER A 350 26.06 27.10 50.09
#